data_AF-A0AAW3D5Q5-F1
#
_entry.id   AF-A0AAW3D5Q5-F1
#
_cell.length_a   1.000
_cell.length_b   1.000
_cell.length_c   1.000
_cell.angle_alpha   90.00
_cell.angle_beta   90.00
_cell.angle_gamma   90.00
#
_symmetry.space_group_name_H-M   'P 1'
#
loop_
_entity.id
_entity.type
_entity.pdbx_description
1 polymer ?
#
loop_
_entity_poly.entity_id
_entity_poly.type
_entity_poly.pdbx_seq_one_letter_code
_entity_poly.pdbx_strand_id
1 'polypeptide(L)' 'MVRFLAYQTQRRSIVAGYNYADKKIIALLEYSGYTNTEIFNQWFEEHLCPSLKPKLL' A
#
# COMPACT_ATOMS: atom_id res chain seq x y z
N MET A 1 37.31 -14.16 -12.41
CA MET A 1 36.39 -13.66 -11.35
C MET A 1 35.21 -13.01 -12.04
N VAL A 2 34.09 -13.73 -12.21
CA VAL A 2 32.92 -13.24 -12.93
C VAL A 2 31.99 -12.57 -11.91
N ARG A 3 31.81 -11.25 -12.00
CA ARG A 3 30.80 -10.52 -11.22
C ARG A 3 29.43 -10.88 -11.78
N PHE A 4 28.71 -11.79 -11.11
CA PHE A 4 27.27 -11.88 -11.27
C PHE A 4 26.66 -10.64 -10.63
N LEU A 5 26.28 -9.66 -11.45
CA LEU A 5 25.31 -8.65 -11.07
C LEU A 5 23.97 -9.38 -10.94
N ALA A 6 23.74 -10.04 -9.81
CA ALA A 6 22.44 -10.58 -9.48
C ALA A 6 21.48 -9.39 -9.43
N TYR A 7 20.75 -9.17 -10.52
CA TYR A 7 19.60 -8.28 -10.56
C TYR A 7 18.58 -8.86 -9.58
N GLN A 8 18.69 -8.51 -8.30
CA GLN A 8 17.59 -8.69 -7.38
C GLN A 8 16.52 -7.71 -7.83
N THR A 9 15.54 -8.21 -8.59
CA THR A 9 14.32 -7.47 -8.88
C THR A 9 13.70 -7.09 -7.53
N GLN A 10 13.88 -5.84 -7.12
CA GLN A 10 13.20 -5.32 -5.93
C GLN A 10 11.70 -5.34 -6.24
N ARG A 11 10.98 -6.27 -5.61
CA ARG A 11 9.53 -6.38 -5.75
C ARG A 11 8.92 -5.05 -5.32
N ARG A 12 8.25 -4.36 -6.23
CA ARG A 12 7.34 -3.27 -5.88
C ARG A 12 5.94 -3.84 -5.65
N SER A 13 5.35 -3.44 -4.54
CA SER A 13 4.03 -3.85 -4.11
C SER A 13 3.19 -2.60 -3.83
N ILE A 14 1.88 -2.74 -3.92
CA ILE A 14 0.92 -1.66 -3.72
C ILE A 14 -0.17 -2.16 -2.79
N VAL A 15 -0.57 -1.32 -1.85
CA VAL A 15 -1.79 -1.49 -1.06
C VAL A 15 -2.70 -0.28 -1.28
N ALA A 16 -4.00 -0.55 -1.44
CA ALA A 16 -5.00 0.48 -1.68
C ALA A 16 -6.36 0.06 -1.13
N GLY A 17 -7.17 1.04 -0.73
CA GLY A 17 -8.55 0.83 -0.33
C GLY A 17 -9.50 0.95 -1.51
N TYR A 18 -10.55 0.13 -1.55
CA TYR A 18 -11.64 0.27 -2.52
C TYR A 18 -12.89 0.77 -1.81
N ASN A 19 -13.32 1.99 -2.15
CA ASN A 19 -14.57 2.53 -1.64
C ASN A 19 -15.74 2.09 -2.53
N TYR A 20 -16.61 1.23 -1.99
CA TYR A 20 -17.77 0.71 -2.70
C TYR A 20 -18.81 1.77 -3.04
N ALA A 21 -18.98 2.80 -2.20
CA ALA A 21 -19.99 3.84 -2.39
C ALA A 21 -19.67 4.69 -3.62
N ASP A 22 -18.41 5.12 -3.74
CA ASP A 22 -17.96 6.00 -4.83
C ASP A 22 -17.37 5.22 -6.01
N LYS A 23 -17.24 3.89 -5.90
CA LYS A 23 -16.54 3.00 -6.84
C LYS A 23 -15.14 3.50 -7.20
N LYS A 24 -14.40 4.00 -6.20
CA LYS A 24 -13.08 4.61 -6.36
C LYS A 24 -12.02 3.92 -5.50
N ILE A 25 -10.80 3.90 -6.02
CA ILE A 25 -9.61 3.53 -5.25
C ILE A 25 -9.20 4.74 -4.40
N ILE A 26 -8.92 4.49 -3.13
CA ILE A 26 -8.47 5.48 -2.15
C ILE A 26 -7.23 4.95 -1.41
N ALA A 27 -6.51 5.83 -0.70
CA ALA A 27 -5.40 5.45 0.17
C ALA A 27 -4.34 4.58 -0.54
N LEU A 28 -3.76 5.05 -1.64
CA LEU A 28 -2.70 4.32 -2.35
C LEU A 28 -1.38 4.43 -1.58
N LEU A 29 -0.70 3.30 -1.34
CA LEU A 29 0.67 3.25 -0.83
C LEU A 29 1.49 2.25 -1.66
N GLU A 30 2.60 2.74 -2.22
CA GLU A 30 3.60 1.92 -2.91
C GLU A 30 4.78 1.63 -1.97
N TYR A 31 5.25 0.39 -1.95
CA TYR A 31 6.38 -0.04 -1.11
C TYR A 31 7.17 -1.17 -1.77
N SER A 32 8.37 -1.44 -1.26
CA SER A 32 9.19 -2.55 -1.74
C SER A 32 9.09 -3.75 -0.81
N GLY A 33 9.06 -4.96 -1.38
CA GLY A 33 8.98 -6.22 -0.63
C GLY A 33 7.55 -6.70 -0.40
N TYR A 34 7.36 -7.46 0.68
CA TYR A 34 6.07 -8.06 1.06
C TYR A 34 5.36 -7.20 2.08
N THR A 35 4.02 -7.25 2.08
CA THR A 35 3.23 -6.63 3.14
C THR A 35 3.52 -7.36 4.45
N ASN A 36 3.87 -6.59 5.48
CA ASN A 36 3.94 -7.06 6.86
C ASN A 36 2.99 -6.22 7.72
N THR A 37 2.89 -6.56 9.00
CA THR A 37 2.02 -5.86 9.94
C THR A 37 2.37 -4.38 10.08
N GLU A 38 3.66 -4.04 10.04
CA GLU A 38 4.14 -2.65 10.14
C GLU A 38 3.67 -1.81 8.95
N ILE A 39 3.90 -2.28 7.73
CA ILE A 39 3.48 -1.63 6.49
C ILE A 39 1.95 -1.50 6.44
N PHE A 40 1.23 -2.55 6.88
CA PHE A 40 -0.22 -2.50 6.92
C PHE A 40 -0.74 -1.47 7.92
N ASN A 41 -0.18 -1.43 9.13
CA ASN A 41 -0.60 -0.47 10.16
C ASN A 41 -0.29 0.95 9.74
N GLN A 42 0.89 1.19 9.16
CA GLN A 42 1.26 2.49 8.60
C GLN A 42 0.25 2.92 7.53
N TRP A 43 -0.05 2.03 6.56
CA TRP A 43 -1.06 2.31 5.54
C TRP A 43 -2.44 2.61 6.15
N PHE A 44 -2.85 1.84 7.14
CA PHE A 44 -4.14 1.98 7.79
C PHE A 44 -4.27 3.34 8.49
N GLU A 45 -3.29 3.70 9.31
CA GLU A 45 -3.30 4.92 10.12
C GLU A 45 -3.06 6.17 9.28
N GLU A 46 -2.06 6.15 8.40
CA GLU A 46 -1.60 7.35 7.68
C GLU A 46 -2.37 7.60 6.37
N HIS A 47 -2.90 6.55 5.73
CA HIS A 47 -3.55 6.68 4.43
C HIS A 47 -5.03 6.34 4.45
N LEU A 48 -5.42 5.20 5.03
CA LEU A 48 -6.82 4.75 4.98
C LEU A 48 -7.72 5.61 5.88
N CYS A 49 -7.40 5.74 7.16
CA CYS A 49 -8.20 6.48 8.12
C CYS A 49 -8.53 7.93 7.67
N PRO A 50 -7.57 8.74 7.18
CA PRO A 50 -7.86 10.08 6.67
C PRO A 50 -8.70 10.09 5.38
N SER A 51 -8.62 9.02 4.58
CA SER A 51 -9.36 8.89 3.33
C SER A 51 -10.82 8.47 3.54
N LEU A 52 -11.14 7.89 4.70
CA LEU A 52 -12.50 7.50 5.06
C LEU A 52 -13.28 8.74 5.50
N LYS A 53 -14.24 9.16 4.68
CA LYS A 53 -15.20 10.18 5.08
C LYS A 53 -16.18 9.57 6.09
N PRO A 54 -16.37 10.16 7.29
CA PRO A 54 -17.41 9.71 8.18
C PRO A 54 -18.76 9.82 7.47
N LYS A 55 -19.51 8.72 7.41
CA LYS A 55 -20.94 8.80 7.12
C LYS A 55 -21.58 9.49 8.32
N LEU A 56 -22.01 10.74 8.14
CA LEU A 56 -23.02 11.32 9.03
C LEU A 56 -24.25 10.41 8.92
N LEU A 57 -24.50 9.66 9.99
CA LEU A 57 -25.74 8.90 10.20
C LEU A 57 -26.92 9.86 10.33
#